data_AF-A0A520EJS2-F1
#
_entry.id   AF-A0A520EJS2-F1
#
_cell.length_a   1.000
_cell.length_b   1.000
_cell.length_c   1.000
_cell.angle_alpha   90.00
_cell.angle_beta   90.00
_cell.angle_gamma   90.00
#
_symmetry.space_group_name_H-M   'P 1'
#
loop_
_entity.id
_entity.type
_entity.pdbx_description
1 polymer ?
#
loop_
_entity_poly.entity_id
_entity_poly.type
_entity_poly.pdbx_seq_one_letter_code
_entity_poly.pdbx_strand_id
1 'polypeptide(L)' 'MTLVLVGLPGSGKSSVGRRLAQRLDLPFFDSDTVIEQRIGCTIRDFFARE' A
#
# COMPACT_ATOMS: atom_id res chain seq x y z
N MET A 1 -1.27 12.94 -12.33
CA MET A 1 -2.50 12.13 -12.20
C MET A 1 -2.31 11.18 -11.04
N THR A 2 -3.32 11.00 -10.17
CA THR A 2 -3.22 10.11 -9.00
C THR A 2 -4.30 9.05 -9.08
N LEU A 3 -3.91 7.79 -8.91
CA LEU A 3 -4.81 6.64 -8.90
C LEU A 3 -4.77 5.97 -7.53
N VAL A 4 -5.93 5.72 -6.96
CA VAL A 4 -6.06 5.08 -5.64
C VAL A 4 -6.88 3.80 -5.79
N LEU A 5 -6.33 2.68 -5.34
CA LEU A 5 -7.01 1.38 -5.34
C LEU A 5 -7.56 1.09 -3.94
N VAL A 6 -8.88 0.97 -3.82
CA VAL A 6 -9.58 0.72 -2.54
C VAL A 6 -10.27 -0.64 -2.58
N GLY A 7 -10.34 -1.32 -1.43
CA GLY A 7 -10.98 -2.63 -1.29
C GLY A 7 -10.40 -3.45 -0.13
N LEU A 8 -11.05 -4.56 0.20
CA LEU A 8 -10.69 -5.41 1.35
C LEU A 8 -9.24 -5.95 1.27
N PRO A 9 -8.58 -6.23 2.41
CA PRO A 9 -7.31 -6.94 2.43
C PRO A 9 -7.39 -8.25 1.61
N GLY A 10 -6.34 -8.58 0.86
CA GLY A 10 -6.33 -9.77 0.00
C GLY A 10 -7.08 -9.65 -1.33
N SER A 11 -7.81 -8.55 -1.61
CA SER A 11 -8.53 -8.36 -2.89
C SER A 11 -7.64 -8.13 -4.12
N GLY A 12 -6.31 -8.21 -3.97
CA GLY A 12 -5.35 -8.10 -5.09
C GLY A 12 -4.92 -6.67 -5.47
N LYS A 13 -5.26 -5.66 -4.67
CA LYS A 13 -4.95 -4.24 -4.94
C LYS A 13 -3.49 -3.97 -5.26
N SER A 14 -2.56 -4.46 -4.43
CA SER A 14 -1.13 -4.23 -4.64
C SER A 14 -0.61 -4.96 -5.90
N SER A 15 -1.17 -6.13 -6.22
CA SER A 15 -0.83 -6.87 -7.46
C SER A 15 -1.30 -6.15 -8.72
N VAL A 16 -2.56 -5.68 -8.74
CA VAL A 16 -3.11 -4.92 -9.86
C VAL A 16 -2.44 -3.55 -9.99
N GLY A 17 -2.26 -2.85 -8.87
CA GLY A 17 -1.64 -1.53 -8.84
C GLY A 17 -0.22 -1.52 -9.37
N ARG A 18 0.60 -2.52 -9.02
CA ARG A 18 1.96 -2.65 -9.56
C ARG A 18 1.97 -2.81 -11.09
N ARG A 19 1.08 -3.65 -11.63
CA ARG A 19 0.94 -3.84 -13.09
C ARG A 19 0.40 -2.59 -13.78
N LEU A 20 -0.53 -1.88 -13.15
CA LEU A 20 -1.11 -0.65 -13.68
C LEU A 20 -0.07 0.48 -13.73
N ALA A 21 0.68 0.65 -12.65
CA ALA A 21 1.76 1.63 -12.54
C ALA A 21 2.83 1.41 -13.64
N GLN A 22 3.25 0.17 -13.85
CA GLN A 22 4.18 -0.19 -14.94
C GLN A 22 3.64 0.16 -16.33
N ARG A 23 2.35 -0.09 -16.59
CA ARG A 23 1.74 0.22 -17.91
C ARG A 23 1.54 1.70 -18.16
N LEU A 24 1.38 2.49 -17.11
CA LEU A 24 1.12 3.92 -17.20
C LEU A 24 2.38 4.76 -16.96
N ASP A 25 3.54 4.12 -16.76
CA ASP A 25 4.79 4.77 -16.37
C ASP A 25 4.62 5.70 -15.15
N LEU A 26 3.91 5.20 -14.14
CA LEU A 26 3.65 5.91 -12.89
C LEU A 26 4.41 5.25 -11.73
N PRO A 27 4.83 6.03 -10.72
CA PRO A 27 5.33 5.46 -9.48
C PRO A 27 4.23 4.67 -8.76
N PHE A 28 4.62 3.58 -8.10
CA PHE A 28 3.73 2.76 -7.27
C PHE A 28 4.08 2.92 -5.79
N PHE A 29 3.06 3.14 -4.97
CA PHE A 29 3.18 3.19 -3.51
C PHE A 29 2.17 2.24 -2.88
N ASP A 30 2.63 1.47 -1.90
CA ASP A 30 1.78 0.66 -1.02
C ASP A 30 1.60 1.41 0.30
N SER A 31 0.34 1.71 0.65
CA SER A 31 0.03 2.58 1.81
C SER A 31 0.56 1.99 3.12
N ASP A 32 0.39 0.68 3.29
CA ASP A 32 0.73 -0.01 4.53
C ASP A 32 2.24 0.05 4.72
N THR A 33 3.01 -0.21 3.65
CA THR A 33 4.47 -0.08 3.63
C THR A 33 4.95 1.33 3.99
N VAL A 34 4.32 2.37 3.42
CA VAL A 34 4.70 3.77 3.69
C VAL A 34 4.40 4.16 5.14
N ILE A 35 3.30 3.66 5.70
CA ILE A 35 2.94 3.89 7.10
C ILE A 35 3.96 3.22 8.02
N GLU A 36 4.29 1.94 7.78
CA GLU A 36 5.27 1.18 8.58
C GLU A 36 6.64 1.86 8.61
N GLN A 37 7.11 2.36 7.46
CA GLN A 37 8.36 3.12 7.38
C GLN A 37 8.34 4.41 8.21
N ARG A 38 7.18 5.08 8.33
CA ARG A 38 7.04 6.32 9.10
C ARG A 38 6.96 6.07 10.60
N ILE A 39 6.30 5.00 11.04
CA ILE A 39 6.13 4.68 12.46
C ILE A 39 7.29 3.85 13.03
N GLY A 40 8.12 3.23 12.17
CA GLY A 40 9.29 2.45 12.58
C GLY A 40 8.96 1.06 13.16
N CYS A 41 7.73 0.60 12.98
CA CYS A 41 7.26 -0.74 13.36
C CYS A 41 6.19 -1.22 12.37
N THR A 42 5.79 -2.49 12.47
CA THR A 42 4.67 -2.99 11.65
C THR A 42 3.35 -2.38 12.14
N ILE A 43 2.38 -2.22 11.23
CA ILE A 43 1.03 -1.74 11.61
C ILE A 43 0.42 -2.68 12.67
N ARG A 44 0.68 -3.98 12.56
CA ARG A 44 0.25 -4.98 13.53
C ARG A 44 0.83 -4.72 14.92
N ASP A 45 2.13 -4.43 15.02
CA ASP A 45 2.78 -4.15 16.31
C ASP A 45 2.33 -2.83 16.90
N PHE A 46 2.04 -1.82 16.06
CA PHE A 46 1.49 -0.54 16.49
C PHE A 46 0.15 -0.74 17.20
N PHE A 47 -0.81 -1.40 16.55
CA PHE A 47 -2.13 -1.66 17.13
C PHE A 47 -2.13 -2.64 18.30
N ALA A 48 -1.10 -3.48 18.44
CA ALA A 48 -0.98 -4.38 19.60
C ALA A 48 -0.54 -3.64 20.89
N ARG A 49 -0.07 -2.39 20.78
CA ARG A 49 0.40 -1.57 21.90
C ARG A 49 -0.60 -0.50 22.34
N GLU A 50 -1.64 -0.26 21.55
CA GLU A 50 -2.79 0.61 21.87
C GLU A 50 -3.92 -0.18 22.53
#